data_AF-A0A1G8RC23-F1
#
_entry.id   AF-A0A1G8RC23-F1
#
_cell.length_a   1.000
_cell.length_b   1.000
_cell.length_c   1.000
_cell.angle_alpha   90.00
_cell.angle_beta   90.00
_cell.angle_gamma   90.00
#
_symmetry.space_group_name_H-M   'P 1'
#
loop_
_entity.id
_entity.type
_entity.pdbx_description
1 polymer ?
#
loop_
_entity_poly.entity_id
_entity_poly.type
_entity_poly.pdbx_seq_one_letter_code
_entity_poly.pdbx_strand_id
1 'polypeptide(L)'
;MKIKKILGLLLLSFVLVGCQNDNLTLSSGDVTSIDVYEWDSEKLVATIDDEGFIEELVTELDQASTASTANMDFKLPEYEVHFKNEEETLLKLGYFKKSIDLGVEGRYLGLAEGMFFNVEIRLPME
;
A
#
# COMPACT_ATOMS: atom_id res chain seq x y z
N MET A 1 -49.97 25.51 26.99
CA MET A 1 -49.60 24.30 27.77
C MET A 1 -48.71 23.42 26.90
N LYS A 2 -47.41 23.39 27.21
CA LYS A 2 -46.39 22.34 26.95
C LYS A 2 -46.54 21.50 25.66
N ILE A 3 -45.91 21.98 24.59
CA ILE A 3 -45.43 21.14 23.47
C ILE A 3 -44.45 20.14 24.07
N LYS A 4 -44.83 18.87 24.15
CA LYS A 4 -43.99 17.81 24.71
C LYS A 4 -44.05 16.57 23.82
N LYS A 5 -42.85 16.20 23.37
CA LYS A 5 -42.43 14.86 22.93
C LYS A 5 -42.81 14.45 21.50
N ILE A 6 -42.22 15.14 20.52
CA ILE A 6 -41.76 14.48 19.30
C ILE A 6 -40.26 14.79 19.20
N LEU A 7 -39.49 14.22 20.13
CA LEU A 7 -38.03 14.36 20.19
C LEU A 7 -37.49 12.98 20.58
N GLY A 8 -37.55 12.04 19.64
CA GLY A 8 -37.21 10.67 19.96
C GLY A 8 -37.31 9.72 18.78
N LEU A 9 -36.90 10.17 17.58
CA LEU A 9 -36.54 9.23 16.50
C LEU A 9 -35.74 9.94 15.39
N LEU A 10 -34.80 10.82 15.76
CA LEU A 10 -33.84 11.43 14.82
C LEU A 10 -32.40 11.11 15.25
N LEU A 11 -32.18 9.87 15.67
CA LEU A 11 -30.94 9.37 16.24
C LEU A 11 -30.58 8.01 15.64
N LEU A 12 -30.74 7.90 14.32
CA LEU A 12 -30.50 6.66 13.57
C LEU A 12 -29.78 6.93 12.23
N SER A 13 -28.92 7.96 12.19
CA SER A 13 -28.27 8.41 10.94
C SER A 13 -26.73 8.38 10.97
N PHE A 14 -26.08 7.94 12.04
CA PHE A 14 -24.62 8.12 12.20
C PHE A 14 -23.80 6.83 12.34
N VAL A 15 -24.32 5.68 11.88
CA VAL A 15 -23.51 4.46 11.78
C VAL A 15 -23.33 4.08 10.32
N LEU A 16 -22.77 5.01 9.56
CA LEU A 16 -22.09 4.75 8.29
C LEU A 16 -20.70 5.38 8.42
N VAL A 17 -19.93 4.92 9.41
CA VAL A 17 -18.48 4.97 9.28
C VAL A 17 -18.20 3.95 8.18
N GLY A 18 -18.02 4.45 6.95
CA GLY A 18 -17.63 3.62 5.83
C GLY A 18 -16.39 2.82 6.22
N CYS A 19 -16.34 1.55 5.82
CA CYS A 19 -15.06 0.85 5.77
C CYS A 19 -14.22 1.59 4.73
N GLN A 20 -13.36 2.51 5.17
CA GLN A 20 -12.18 2.90 4.41
C GLN A 20 -11.35 1.63 4.30
N ASN A 21 -11.40 0.99 3.13
CA ASN A 21 -10.61 -0.20 2.82
C ASN A 21 -9.24 0.27 2.35
N ASP A 22 -8.58 1.05 3.19
CA ASP A 22 -7.26 1.61 2.92
C ASP A 22 -6.28 0.48 3.25
N ASN A 23 -5.64 -0.09 2.24
CA ASN A 23 -4.65 -1.14 2.48
C ASN A 23 -3.36 -0.57 3.07
N LEU A 24 -3.11 0.71 2.85
CA LEU A 24 -1.91 1.38 3.33
C LEU A 24 -2.28 2.47 4.34
N THR A 25 -1.49 2.57 5.41
CA THR A 25 -1.49 3.76 6.28
C THR A 25 -0.59 4.86 5.70
N LEU A 26 -0.59 5.03 4.37
CA LEU A 26 0.20 6.04 3.66
C LEU A 26 -0.72 6.93 2.85
N SER A 27 -0.54 8.24 2.93
CA SER A 27 -1.10 9.16 1.93
C SER A 27 -0.05 9.43 0.85
N SER A 28 -0.47 9.55 -0.42
CA SER A 28 0.45 9.85 -1.54
C SER A 28 1.27 11.13 -1.30
N GLY A 29 0.66 12.15 -0.69
CA GLY A 29 1.34 13.41 -0.36
C GLY A 29 2.41 13.31 0.74
N ASP A 30 2.51 12.19 1.44
CA ASP A 30 3.54 11.97 2.48
C ASP A 30 4.83 11.37 1.89
N VAL A 31 4.77 10.78 0.69
CA VAL A 31 5.92 10.11 0.07
C VAL A 31 6.63 11.08 -0.87
N THR A 32 7.89 11.38 -0.54
CA THR A 32 8.76 12.27 -1.32
C THR A 32 9.70 11.52 -2.26
N SER A 33 10.02 10.26 -1.94
CA SER A 33 10.90 9.42 -2.75
C SER A 33 10.67 7.94 -2.46
N ILE A 34 11.09 7.10 -3.41
CA ILE A 34 11.12 5.65 -3.26
C ILE A 34 12.56 5.19 -3.50
N ASP A 35 13.17 4.63 -2.45
CA ASP A 35 14.49 3.99 -2.57
C ASP A 35 14.30 2.50 -2.83
N VAL A 36 15.10 1.95 -3.74
CA VAL A 36 15.06 0.53 -4.10
C VAL A 36 16.39 -0.13 -3.80
N TYR A 37 16.37 -1.16 -2.96
CA TYR A 37 17.54 -1.91 -2.51
C TYR A 37 17.50 -3.35 -3.05
N GLU A 38 18.66 -3.96 -3.29
CA GLU A 38 18.71 -5.40 -3.56
C GLU A 38 18.22 -6.18 -2.32
N TRP A 39 17.38 -7.20 -2.50
CA TRP A 39 16.74 -7.89 -1.37
C TRP A 39 17.71 -8.45 -0.31
N ASP A 40 18.82 -9.02 -0.76
CA ASP A 40 19.82 -9.68 0.11
C ASP A 40 20.97 -8.74 0.54
N SER A 41 20.89 -7.43 0.26
CA SER A 41 21.95 -6.50 0.64
C SER A 41 21.47 -5.07 0.89
N GLU A 42 22.26 -4.28 1.61
CA GLU A 42 21.97 -2.84 1.81
C GLU A 42 22.32 -1.97 0.59
N LYS A 43 22.47 -2.58 -0.60
CA LYS A 43 22.86 -1.86 -1.81
C LYS A 43 21.66 -1.15 -2.42
N LEU A 44 21.70 0.18 -2.38
CA LEU A 44 20.79 1.05 -3.12
C LEU A 44 21.03 0.89 -4.62
N VAL A 45 19.97 0.57 -5.37
CA VAL A 45 19.97 0.35 -6.82
C VAL A 45 19.38 1.53 -7.56
N ALA A 46 18.34 2.15 -7.02
CA ALA A 46 17.67 3.30 -7.60
C ALA A 46 16.99 4.16 -6.52
N THR A 47 16.84 5.44 -6.81
CA THR A 47 15.95 6.35 -6.09
C THR A 47 15.00 6.97 -7.12
N ILE A 48 13.70 6.93 -6.82
CA ILE A 48 12.64 7.45 -7.68
C ILE A 48 12.01 8.64 -6.95
N ASP A 49 12.05 9.82 -7.56
CA ASP A 49 11.57 11.10 -7.02
C ASP A 49 10.54 11.78 -7.94
N ASP A 50 10.06 11.07 -8.97
CA ASP A 50 8.99 11.55 -9.85
C ASP A 50 7.66 11.53 -9.09
N GLU A 51 7.20 12.72 -8.70
CA GLU A 51 5.98 12.93 -7.89
C GLU A 51 4.75 12.28 -8.53
N GLY A 52 4.59 12.38 -9.84
CA GLY A 52 3.44 11.82 -10.55
C GLY A 52 3.41 10.30 -10.50
N PHE A 53 4.57 9.66 -10.72
CA PHE A 53 4.71 8.21 -10.58
C PHE A 53 4.48 7.74 -9.15
N ILE A 54 5.01 8.47 -8.16
CA ILE A 54 4.82 8.14 -6.74
C ILE A 54 3.34 8.22 -6.37
N GLU A 55 2.64 9.28 -6.77
CA GLU A 55 1.22 9.46 -6.52
C GLU A 55 0.40 8.31 -7.15
N GLU A 56 0.67 7.97 -8.42
CA GLU A 56 0.03 6.86 -9.11
C GLU A 56 0.26 5.53 -8.38
N LEU A 57 1.51 5.22 -8.04
CA LEU A 57 1.86 3.95 -7.40
C LEU A 57 1.25 3.82 -6.00
N VAL A 58 1.31 4.88 -5.18
CA VAL A 58 0.73 4.85 -3.82
C VAL A 58 -0.79 4.69 -3.90
N THR A 59 -1.44 5.41 -4.82
CA THR A 59 -2.90 5.30 -5.02
C THR A 59 -3.32 3.89 -5.42
N GLU A 60 -2.61 3.28 -6.36
CA GLU A 60 -2.91 1.91 -6.82
C GLU A 60 -2.65 0.88 -5.72
N LEU A 61 -1.58 1.03 -4.94
CA LEU A 61 -1.31 0.13 -3.79
C LEU A 61 -2.37 0.25 -2.70
N ASP A 62 -2.82 1.46 -2.40
CA ASP A 62 -3.85 1.69 -1.38
C ASP A 62 -5.21 1.09 -1.78
N GLN A 63 -5.56 1.19 -3.06
CA GLN A 63 -6.82 0.66 -3.61
C GLN A 63 -6.75 -0.81 -4.03
N ALA A 64 -5.57 -1.42 -4.01
CA ALA A 64 -5.34 -2.75 -4.54
C ALA A 64 -6.20 -3.81 -3.86
N SER A 65 -6.66 -4.80 -4.65
CA SER A 65 -7.07 -6.07 -4.04
C SER A 65 -5.84 -6.78 -3.49
N THR A 66 -5.99 -7.48 -2.37
CA THR A 66 -4.89 -8.19 -1.72
C THR A 66 -5.18 -9.67 -1.51
N ALA A 67 -4.13 -10.49 -1.50
CA ALA A 67 -4.20 -11.90 -1.14
C ALA A 67 -3.21 -12.21 -0.02
N SER A 68 -3.62 -13.06 0.93
CA SER A 68 -2.72 -13.52 1.99
C SER A 68 -1.74 -14.57 1.47
N THR A 69 -0.46 -14.42 1.82
CA THR A 69 0.64 -15.33 1.46
C THR A 69 1.14 -16.18 2.63
N ALA A 70 0.50 -16.09 3.79
CA ALA A 70 0.99 -16.65 5.07
C ALA A 70 1.29 -18.17 5.06
N ASN A 71 0.70 -18.93 4.13
CA ASN A 71 0.89 -20.38 4.01
C ASN A 71 1.40 -20.81 2.62
N MET A 72 1.90 -19.87 1.82
CA MET A 72 2.41 -20.15 0.47
C MET A 72 3.93 -20.33 0.52
N ASP A 73 4.44 -21.25 -0.31
CA ASP A 73 5.86 -21.37 -0.60
C ASP A 73 6.13 -20.69 -1.95
N PHE A 74 6.88 -19.60 -1.93
CA PHE A 74 7.19 -18.79 -3.10
C PHE A 74 8.60 -18.20 -2.98
N LYS A 75 9.17 -17.82 -4.12
CA LYS A 75 10.48 -17.17 -4.14
C LYS A 75 10.42 -15.81 -3.47
N LEU A 76 11.49 -15.44 -2.79
CA LEU A 76 11.62 -14.09 -2.25
C LEU A 76 11.72 -13.05 -3.38
N PRO A 77 11.28 -11.80 -3.14
CA PRO A 77 11.43 -10.70 -4.08
C PRO A 77 12.88 -10.42 -4.46
N GLU A 78 13.13 -9.82 -5.62
CA GLU A 78 14.48 -9.41 -6.02
C GLU A 78 14.92 -8.10 -5.34
N TYR A 79 13.96 -7.27 -4.90
CA TYR A 79 14.25 -5.95 -4.32
C TYR A 79 13.39 -5.65 -3.09
N GLU A 80 13.93 -4.84 -2.18
CA GLU A 80 13.17 -4.14 -1.15
C GLU A 80 12.93 -2.69 -1.59
N VAL A 81 11.71 -2.20 -1.39
CA VAL A 81 11.25 -0.88 -1.82
C VAL A 81 10.82 -0.09 -0.60
N HIS A 82 11.47 1.05 -0.39
CA HIS A 82 11.25 1.92 0.76
C HIS A 82 10.55 3.19 0.30
N PHE A 83 9.32 3.41 0.75
CA PHE A 83 8.60 4.66 0.57
C PHE A 83 9.03 5.63 1.65
N LYS A 84 9.52 6.82 1.27
CA LYS A 84 10.21 7.73 2.18
C LYS A 84 9.64 9.14 2.18
N ASN A 85 9.68 9.75 3.34
CA ASN A 85 9.58 11.20 3.52
C ASN A 85 10.95 11.72 3.96
N GLU A 86 11.69 12.34 3.05
CA GLU A 86 13.08 12.73 3.25
C GLU A 86 13.95 11.55 3.74
N GLU A 87 14.40 11.58 4.99
CA GLU A 87 15.22 10.52 5.60
C GLU A 87 14.38 9.40 6.26
N GLU A 88 13.11 9.65 6.54
CA GLU A 88 12.22 8.70 7.22
C GLU A 88 11.65 7.66 6.25
N THR A 89 11.72 6.38 6.61
CA THR A 89 11.05 5.31 5.87
C THR A 89 9.67 5.07 6.45
N LEU A 90 8.63 5.35 5.65
CA LEU A 90 7.24 5.21 6.04
C LEU A 90 6.71 3.79 5.83
N LEU A 91 7.15 3.12 4.75
CA LEU A 91 6.73 1.76 4.40
C LEU A 91 7.83 1.01 3.67
N LYS A 92 7.89 -0.30 3.90
CA LYS A 92 8.76 -1.25 3.20
C LYS A 92 7.94 -2.33 2.55
N LEU A 93 8.18 -2.56 1.26
CA LEU A 93 7.57 -3.62 0.48
C LEU A 93 8.64 -4.44 -0.23
N GLY A 94 8.37 -5.72 -0.46
CA GLY A 94 9.12 -6.51 -1.42
C GLY A 94 8.64 -6.25 -2.84
N TYR A 95 9.55 -6.26 -3.80
CA TYR A 95 9.24 -6.05 -5.22
C TYR A 95 9.79 -7.15 -6.12
N PHE A 96 8.89 -7.74 -6.90
CA PHE A 96 9.22 -8.73 -7.92
C PHE A 96 9.44 -8.08 -9.29
N LYS A 97 10.58 -8.37 -9.93
CA LYS A 97 10.90 -7.85 -11.27
C LYS A 97 9.94 -8.39 -12.33
N LYS A 98 9.31 -9.53 -12.09
CA LYS A 98 8.21 -10.09 -12.92
C LYS A 98 6.91 -10.07 -12.14
N SER A 99 5.80 -9.90 -12.85
CA SER A 99 4.48 -10.14 -12.24
C SER A 99 4.39 -11.62 -11.90
N ILE A 100 3.88 -11.94 -10.73
CA ILE A 100 3.63 -13.31 -10.27
C ILE A 100 2.19 -13.40 -9.73
N ASP A 101 1.65 -14.62 -9.70
CA ASP A 101 0.32 -14.90 -9.13
C ASP A 101 0.48 -15.59 -7.78
N LEU A 102 0.05 -14.90 -6.72
CA LEU A 102 -0.03 -15.42 -5.34
C LEU A 102 -1.48 -15.32 -4.82
N GLY A 103 -2.45 -15.69 -5.65
CA GLY A 103 -3.89 -15.52 -5.40
C GLY A 103 -4.44 -14.21 -5.98
N VAL A 104 -3.55 -13.26 -6.24
CA VAL A 104 -3.74 -12.13 -7.16
C VAL A 104 -2.46 -11.98 -7.99
N GLU A 105 -2.59 -11.44 -9.20
CA GLU A 105 -1.46 -11.10 -10.07
C GLU A 105 -0.88 -9.74 -9.68
N GLY A 106 0.44 -9.65 -9.47
CA GLY A 106 1.05 -8.40 -9.02
C GLY A 106 2.57 -8.48 -8.82
N ARG A 107 3.12 -7.45 -8.18
CA ARG A 107 4.58 -7.30 -7.97
C ARG A 107 4.99 -6.94 -6.55
N TYR A 108 4.07 -6.52 -5.69
CA TYR A 108 4.40 -5.92 -4.41
C TYR A 108 3.95 -6.82 -3.26
N LEU A 109 4.87 -7.08 -2.32
CA LEU A 109 4.67 -7.92 -1.16
C LEU A 109 4.79 -7.11 0.13
N GLY A 110 3.74 -7.08 0.93
CA GLY A 110 3.72 -6.54 2.29
C GLY A 110 4.52 -7.42 3.24
N LEU A 111 5.62 -6.88 3.76
CA LEU A 111 6.56 -7.62 4.61
C LEU A 111 6.03 -7.87 6.03
N ALA A 112 5.25 -6.93 6.57
CA ALA A 112 4.74 -7.02 7.94
C ALA A 112 3.56 -7.99 8.07
N GLU A 113 2.68 -8.03 7.06
CA GLU A 113 1.40 -8.75 7.14
C GLU A 113 1.32 -9.97 6.21
N GLY A 114 2.34 -10.21 5.38
CA GLY A 114 2.34 -11.30 4.41
C GLY A 114 1.22 -11.16 3.39
N MET A 115 0.95 -9.93 2.94
CA MET A 115 -0.11 -9.60 1.98
C MET A 115 0.50 -9.30 0.61
N PHE A 116 -0.06 -9.84 -0.46
CA PHE A 116 0.36 -9.56 -1.82
C PHE A 116 -0.64 -8.63 -2.51
N PHE A 117 -0.13 -7.57 -3.13
CA PHE A 117 -0.95 -6.52 -3.72
C PHE A 117 -1.12 -6.76 -5.23
N ASN A 118 -2.37 -6.69 -5.70
CA ASN A 118 -2.71 -6.73 -7.13
C ASN A 118 -2.33 -5.40 -7.81
N VAL A 119 -1.02 -5.17 -7.95
CA VAL A 119 -0.45 -4.00 -8.62
C VAL A 119 0.68 -4.47 -9.53
N GLU A 120 0.54 -4.19 -10.82
CA GLU A 120 1.49 -4.58 -11.86
C GLU A 120 2.43 -3.46 -12.30
N ILE A 121 2.27 -2.26 -11.74
CA ILE A 121 3.12 -1.10 -12.04
C ILE A 121 4.59 -1.46 -11.84
N ARG A 122 5.39 -1.16 -12.87
CA ARG A 122 6.84 -1.37 -12.83
C ARG A 122 7.53 -0.12 -12.32
N LEU A 123 8.50 -0.32 -11.45
CA LEU A 123 9.39 0.75 -11.04
C LEU A 123 10.26 1.16 -12.25
N PRO A 124 10.46 2.46 -12.50
CA PRO A 124 11.28 2.98 -13.59
C PRO A 124 12.77 2.80 -13.28
N MET A 125 13.26 1.57 -13.38
CA MET A 125 14.64 1.18 -13.14
C MET A 125 15.25 0.53 -14.39
N GLU A 126 16.56 0.70 -14.60
CA GLU A 126 17.31 0.12 -15.73
C GLU A 126 17.52 -1.41 -15.64
#